data_AF-A0A699XUW7-F1
#
_entry.id   AF-A0A699XUW7-F1
#
_cell.length_a   1.000
_cell.length_b   1.000
_cell.length_c   1.000
_cell.angle_alpha   90.00
_cell.angle_beta   90.00
_cell.angle_gamma   90.00
#
_symmetry.space_group_name_H-M   'P 1'
#
loop_
_entity.id
_entity.type
_entity.pdbx_description
1 polymer ?
#
loop_
_entity_poly.entity_id
_entity_poly.type
_entity_poly.pdbx_seq_one_letter_code
_entity_poly.pdbx_strand_id
1 'polypeptide(L)' 'SEKKRLEDVPIVRNFPEVFPEELSGLPLTRPVEFQIDFVPGAAPVARAPYRLAP' A
#
# COMPACT_ATOMS: atom_id res chain seq x y z
N SER A 1 -2.04 28.60 -1.33
CA SER A 1 -1.06 27.56 -0.96
C SER A 1 -0.84 26.70 -2.18
N GLU A 2 0.31 26.81 -2.83
CA GLU A 2 0.64 26.06 -4.03
C GLU A 2 0.69 24.57 -3.65
N LYS A 3 -0.25 23.77 -4.17
CA LYS A 3 -0.21 22.32 -4.02
C LYS A 3 0.94 21.84 -4.91
N LYS A 4 2.10 21.56 -4.32
CA LYS A 4 3.19 20.88 -5.03
C LYS A 4 2.64 19.58 -5.59
N ARG A 5 2.76 19.42 -6.91
CA ARG A 5 2.30 18.25 -7.63
C ARG A 5 3.30 17.11 -7.40
N LEU A 6 2.84 15.87 -7.38
CA LEU A 6 3.69 14.71 -7.12
C LEU A 6 4.75 14.57 -8.24
N GLU A 7 4.33 14.97 -9.44
CA GLU A 7 5.11 15.12 -10.67
C GLU A 7 6.25 16.16 -10.58
N ASP A 8 6.22 17.07 -9.59
CA ASP A 8 7.30 18.04 -9.35
C ASP A 8 8.52 17.40 -8.65
N VAL A 9 8.36 16.18 -8.11
CA VAL A 9 9.44 15.45 -7.47
C VAL A 9 10.32 14.79 -8.55
N PRO A 10 11.64 15.09 -8.63
CA PRO A 10 12.50 14.60 -9.71
C PRO A 10 12.50 13.08 -9.89
N ILE A 11 12.37 12.32 -8.79
CA ILE A 11 12.34 10.86 -8.87
C ILE A 11 11.07 10.32 -9.51
N VAL A 12 9.93 11.00 -9.33
CA VAL A 12 8.62 10.57 -9.85
C VAL A 12 8.59 10.71 -11.36
N ARG A 13 9.22 11.77 -11.89
CA ARG A 13 9.37 12.00 -13.34
C ARG A 13 10.18 10.90 -14.05
N ASN A 14 11.07 10.23 -13.32
CA ASN A 14 11.87 9.13 -13.86
C ASN A 14 11.09 7.80 -13.89
N PHE A 15 9.97 7.69 -13.17
CA PHE A 15 9.19 6.47 -13.04
C PHE A 15 7.68 6.72 -13.19
N PRO A 16 7.22 7.23 -14.35
CA PRO A 16 5.82 7.59 -14.56
C PRO A 16 4.86 6.38 -14.48
N GLU A 17 5.35 5.16 -14.76
CA GLU A 17 4.57 3.92 -14.65
C GLU A 17 4.41 3.41 -13.21
N VAL A 18 5.30 3.81 -12.29
CA VAL A 18 5.29 3.38 -10.88
C VAL A 18 4.42 4.29 -10.03
N PHE A 19 4.30 5.55 -10.43
CA PHE A 19 3.51 6.58 -9.75
C PHE A 19 2.44 7.15 -10.69
N PRO A 20 1.47 6.35 -11.13
CA PRO A 20 0.37 6.87 -11.94
C PRO A 20 -0.43 7.90 -11.14
N GLU A 21 -0.88 8.96 -11.82
CA GLU A 21 -1.67 10.06 -11.22
C GLU A 21 -2.99 9.53 -10.60
N GLU A 22 -3.49 8.42 -11.13
CA GLU A 22 -4.63 7.67 -10.62
C GLU A 22 -4.13 6.50 -9.76
N LEU A 23 -3.98 6.73 -8.45
CA LEU A 23 -3.67 5.67 -7.50
C LEU A 23 -4.89 4.74 -7.38
N SER A 24 -4.94 3.66 -8.15
CA SER A 24 -5.91 2.60 -7.91
C SER A 24 -5.64 2.02 -6.52
N GLY A 25 -6.49 2.31 -5.53
CA GLY A 25 -6.35 1.82 -4.14
C GLY A 25 -6.44 0.31 -3.98
N LEU A 26 -6.60 -0.43 -5.08
CA LEU A 26 -6.52 -1.87 -5.13
C LEU A 26 -5.07 -2.28 -5.38
N PRO A 27 -4.57 -3.36 -4.74
CA PRO A 27 -3.26 -3.89 -5.08
C PRO A 27 -3.21 -4.16 -6.58
N LEU A 28 -2.12 -3.73 -7.23
CA LEU A 28 -1.86 -4.03 -8.63
C LEU A 28 -2.20 -5.51 -8.87
N THR A 29 -3.03 -5.82 -9.86
CA THR A 29 -3.41 -7.21 -10.17
C THR A 29 -2.14 -8.03 -10.36
N ARG A 30 -1.77 -8.82 -9.34
CA ARG A 30 -0.59 -9.66 -9.42
C ARG A 30 -1.00 -10.92 -10.17
N PRO A 31 -0.17 -11.43 -11.09
CA PRO A 31 -0.50 -12.63 -11.87
C PRO A 31 -0.57 -13.91 -11.01
N VAL A 32 -0.20 -13.84 -9.73
CA VAL A 32 -0.17 -14.96 -8.79
C VAL A 32 -0.88 -14.56 -7.50
N GLU A 33 -1.70 -15.48 -6.98
CA GLU A 33 -2.33 -15.38 -5.67
C GLU A 33 -1.28 -15.57 -4.56
N PHE A 34 -1.22 -14.64 -3.61
CA PHE A 34 -0.28 -14.73 -2.48
C PHE A 34 -0.92 -15.54 -1.36
N GLN A 35 -0.28 -16.63 -0.97
CA GLN A 35 -0.65 -17.40 0.21
C GLN A 35 0.29 -17.02 1.37
N ILE A 36 -0.27 -16.87 2.57
CA ILE A 36 0.50 -16.69 3.81
C ILE A 36 0.42 -18.01 4.55
N ASP A 37 1.53 -18.76 4.50
CA ASP A 37 1.64 -20.01 5.23
C ASP A 37 2.03 -19.75 6.68
N PHE A 38 1.36 -20.46 7.59
CA PHE A 38 1.71 -20.44 8.99
C PHE A 38 2.73 -21.53 9.31
N VAL A 39 3.62 -21.28 10.28
CA VAL A 39 4.43 -22.34 10.87
C VAL A 39 3.52 -23.38 11.54
N PRO A 40 3.82 -24.69 11.45
CA PRO A 40 3.02 -25.72 12.08
C PRO A 40 2.82 -25.44 13.58
N GLY A 41 1.56 -25.43 14.03
CA GLY A 41 1.20 -25.15 15.42
C GLY A 41 0.94 -23.67 15.76
N ALA A 42 1.07 -22.75 14.79
CA ALA A 42 0.62 -21.37 14.99
C ALA A 42 -0.92 -21.31 15.09
N ALA A 43 -1.41 -20.57 16.08
CA ALA A 43 -2.83 -20.31 16.27
C ALA A 43 -3.17 -18.86 15.86
N PRO A 44 -4.36 -18.59 15.30
CA PRO A 44 -4.82 -17.23 15.06
C PRO A 44 -4.88 -16.42 16.35
N VAL A 45 -4.48 -15.15 16.29
CA VAL A 45 -4.58 -14.21 17.40
C VAL A 45 -5.41 -13.00 16.97
N ALA A 46 -6.43 -12.68 17.77
CA ALA A 46 -7.18 -11.44 17.67
C ALA A 46 -6.75 -10.47 18.78
N ARG A 47 -6.61 -9.19 18.45
CA ARG A 47 -6.35 -8.10 19.42
C ARG A 47 -7.36 -7.00 19.21
N ALA A 48 -7.83 -6.39 20.30
CA ALA A 48 -8.70 -5.22 20.21
C ALA A 48 -7.96 -4.04 19.56
N PRO A 49 -8.63 -3.23 18.72
CA PRO A 49 -8.04 -1.99 18.20
C PRO A 49 -7.65 -1.05 19.34
N TYR A 50 -6.61 -0.24 19.11
CA TYR A 50 -6.28 0.86 20.02
C TYR A 50 -7.40 1.91 20.03
N ARG A 51 -7.53 2.62 21.15
CA ARG A 51 -8.43 3.78 21.23
C ARG A 51 -7.84 4.91 20.38
N LEU A 52 -8.63 5.43 19.44
CA LEU A 52 -8.30 6.66 18.72
C LEU A 52 -8.64 7.87 19.59
N ALA A 53 -7.88 8.95 19.43
CA ALA A 53 -8.22 10.23 20.04
C ALA A 53 -9.48 10.83 19.36
N PRO A 54 -10.31 11.60 20.08
CA PRO A 54 -11.46 12.31 19.52
C PRO A 54 -11.09 13.35 18.46
#